data_AF-A0A1R1XLF5-F1
#
_entry.id   AF-A0A1R1XLF5-F1
#
_cell.length_a   1.000
_cell.length_b   1.000
_cell.length_c   1.000
_cell.angle_alpha   90.00
_cell.angle_beta   90.00
_cell.angle_gamma   90.00
#
_symmetry.space_group_name_H-M   'P 1'
#
loop_
_entity.id
_entity.type
_entity.pdbx_description
1 polymer ?
#
loop_
_entity_poly.entity_id
_entity_poly.type
_entity_poly.pdbx_seq_one_letter_code
_entity_poly.pdbx_strand_id
1 'polypeptide(L)'
;MQDFKNNFSDPSRTIEARGQTRICKQGSRNDSAYAAEFRALALESGFNNVALVDQFLRGLSSKIMQYLIDTDLPDNLEENITLAVRIENRLCTMD
;
A
#
# COMPACT_ATOMS: atom_id res chain seq x y z
N MET A 1 -9.20 -30.57 -19.28
CA MET A 1 -10.19 -29.72 -18.57
C MET A 1 -9.46 -28.90 -17.50
N GLN A 2 -8.49 -28.08 -17.90
CA GLN A 2 -7.66 -27.31 -16.95
C GLN A 2 -7.49 -25.83 -17.36
N ASP A 3 -8.17 -25.37 -18.41
CA ASP A 3 -7.83 -24.11 -19.08
C ASP A 3 -8.94 -23.05 -19.03
N PHE A 4 -9.81 -23.10 -18.02
CA PHE A 4 -10.88 -22.11 -17.83
C PHE A 4 -10.67 -21.15 -16.65
N LYS A 5 -9.69 -21.42 -15.78
CA LYS A 5 -9.44 -20.56 -14.60
C LYS A 5 -8.35 -19.50 -14.79
N ASN A 6 -7.57 -19.55 -15.87
CA ASN A 6 -6.52 -18.56 -16.16
C ASN A 6 -7.02 -17.33 -16.96
N ASN A 7 -8.32 -17.21 -17.24
CA ASN A 7 -8.88 -16.17 -18.12
C ASN A 7 -9.46 -14.93 -17.40
N PHE A 8 -9.34 -14.81 -16.07
CA PHE A 8 -9.98 -13.70 -15.34
C PHE A 8 -9.07 -12.53 -14.97
N SER A 9 -7.77 -12.63 -15.23
CA SER A 9 -6.85 -11.49 -15.12
C SER A 9 -6.54 -11.03 -16.53
N ASP A 10 -7.21 -9.98 -16.99
CA ASP A 10 -6.77 -9.24 -18.17
C ASP A 10 -5.30 -8.84 -17.91
N PRO A 11 -4.31 -9.40 -18.64
CA PRO A 11 -2.91 -9.10 -18.38
C PRO A 11 -2.61 -7.60 -18.43
N SER A 12 -3.40 -6.86 -19.21
CA SER A 12 -3.34 -5.40 -19.30
C SER A 12 -3.72 -4.74 -17.98
N ARG A 13 -4.76 -5.22 -17.30
CA ARG A 13 -5.18 -4.71 -15.98
C ARG A 13 -4.14 -4.97 -14.90
N THR A 14 -3.57 -6.18 -14.85
CA THR A 14 -2.49 -6.47 -13.88
C THR A 14 -1.24 -5.62 -14.15
N ILE A 15 -0.86 -5.41 -15.42
CA ILE A 15 0.27 -4.55 -15.78
C ILE A 15 -0.01 -3.10 -15.38
N GLU A 16 -1.21 -2.60 -15.66
CA GLU A 16 -1.64 -1.26 -15.28
C GLU A 16 -1.64 -1.08 -13.76
N ALA A 17 -2.27 -1.99 -13.02
CA ALA A 17 -2.31 -1.97 -11.56
C ALA A 17 -0.92 -1.99 -10.93
N ARG A 18 0.02 -2.77 -11.48
CA ARG A 18 1.44 -2.74 -11.06
C ARG A 18 2.08 -1.37 -11.29
N GLY A 19 1.82 -0.75 -12.44
CA GLY A 19 2.29 0.58 -12.77
C GLY A 19 1.76 1.62 -11.78
N GLN A 20 0.45 1.61 -11.56
CA GLN A 20 -0.25 2.49 -10.61
C GLN A 20 0.25 2.28 -9.18
N THR A 21 0.44 1.03 -8.74
CA THR A 21 0.95 0.73 -7.39
C THR A 21 2.32 1.40 -7.14
N ARG A 22 3.21 1.39 -8.14
CA ARG A 22 4.56 1.99 -8.02
C ARG A 22 4.55 3.51 -7.89
N ILE A 23 3.54 4.17 -8.47
CA ILE A 23 3.40 5.63 -8.45
C ILE A 23 2.36 6.12 -7.44
N CYS A 24 1.67 5.21 -6.73
CA CYS A 24 0.70 5.55 -5.71
C CYS A 24 1.40 6.18 -4.50
N LYS A 25 1.14 7.47 -4.28
CA LYS A 25 1.72 8.26 -3.17
C LYS A 25 0.61 8.81 -2.27
N GLN A 26 0.86 8.85 -0.97
CA GLN A 26 -0.03 9.48 0.01
C GLN A 26 -0.24 10.96 -0.32
N GLY A 27 0.86 11.68 -0.61
CA GLY A 27 0.81 13.11 -0.88
C GLY A 27 0.30 13.89 0.33
N SER A 28 -0.65 14.81 0.12
CA SER A 28 -1.33 15.58 1.17
C SER A 28 -2.58 14.89 1.72
N ARG A 29 -2.89 13.67 1.27
CA ARG A 29 -4.09 12.95 1.67
C ARG A 29 -3.88 12.29 3.03
N ASN A 30 -4.99 12.09 3.75
CA ASN A 30 -4.94 11.27 4.95
C ASN A 30 -4.58 9.81 4.62
N ASP A 31 -4.05 9.10 5.59
CA ASP A 31 -3.55 7.74 5.45
C ASP A 31 -4.68 6.78 5.07
N SER A 32 -5.89 6.99 5.60
CA SER A 32 -7.06 6.17 5.26
C SER A 32 -7.42 6.19 3.77
N ALA A 33 -7.37 7.35 3.12
CA ALA A 33 -7.65 7.50 1.69
C ALA A 33 -6.53 6.90 0.84
N TYR A 34 -5.28 7.11 1.24
CA TYR A 34 -4.13 6.48 0.59
C TYR A 34 -4.18 4.95 0.69
N ALA A 35 -4.42 4.41 1.88
CA ALA A 35 -4.50 2.97 2.12
C ALA A 35 -5.66 2.32 1.36
N ALA A 36 -6.81 2.99 1.24
CA ALA A 36 -7.94 2.47 0.46
C ALA A 36 -7.59 2.32 -1.02
N GLU A 37 -6.96 3.33 -1.63
CA GLU A 37 -6.48 3.25 -3.02
C GLU A 37 -5.41 2.18 -3.18
N PHE A 38 -4.42 2.16 -2.28
CA PHE A 38 -3.32 1.21 -2.36
C PHE A 38 -3.82 -0.24 -2.26
N ARG A 39 -4.81 -0.54 -1.40
CA ARG A 39 -5.44 -1.86 -1.32
C ARG A 39 -6.11 -2.26 -2.64
N ALA A 40 -6.84 -1.35 -3.27
CA ALA A 40 -7.48 -1.62 -4.55
C ALA A 40 -6.45 -2.00 -5.62
N LEU A 41 -5.34 -1.26 -5.70
CA LEU A 41 -4.24 -1.55 -6.61
C LEU A 41 -3.50 -2.84 -6.26
N ALA A 42 -3.30 -3.11 -4.96
CA ALA A 42 -2.61 -4.30 -4.47
C ALA A 42 -3.30 -5.59 -4.92
N LEU A 43 -4.64 -5.65 -4.82
CA LEU A 43 -5.45 -6.79 -5.25
C LEU A 43 -5.23 -7.17 -6.72
N GLU A 44 -5.01 -6.18 -7.58
CA GLU A 44 -4.88 -6.38 -9.03
C GLU A 44 -3.43 -6.49 -9.50
N SER A 45 -2.47 -6.00 -8.70
CA SER A 45 -1.05 -5.95 -9.05
C SER A 45 -0.38 -7.32 -9.15
N GLY A 46 -0.88 -8.33 -8.44
CA GLY A 46 -0.19 -9.62 -8.30
C GLY A 46 1.18 -9.54 -7.61
N PHE A 47 1.46 -8.47 -6.86
CA PHE A 47 2.63 -8.40 -5.99
C PHE A 47 2.45 -9.29 -4.76
N ASN A 48 3.57 -9.82 -4.25
CA ASN A 48 3.59 -10.50 -2.97
C ASN A 48 3.64 -9.49 -1.81
N ASN A 49 3.43 -9.93 -0.58
CA ASN A 49 3.42 -9.04 0.59
C ASN A 49 4.71 -8.24 0.75
N VAL A 50 5.88 -8.84 0.52
CA VAL A 50 7.17 -8.13 0.61
C VAL A 50 7.23 -6.94 -0.37
N ALA A 51 6.81 -7.15 -1.62
CA ALA A 51 6.76 -6.09 -2.61
C ALA A 51 5.68 -5.04 -2.26
N LEU A 52 4.52 -5.47 -1.76
CA LEU A 52 3.46 -4.55 -1.33
C LEU A 52 3.90 -3.66 -0.16
N VAL A 53 4.59 -4.22 0.84
CA VAL A 53 5.14 -3.47 1.96
C VAL A 53 6.18 -2.46 1.47
N ASP A 54 7.15 -2.87 0.65
CA ASP A 54 8.14 -1.95 0.08
C ASP A 54 7.49 -0.80 -0.71
N GLN A 55 6.50 -1.10 -1.57
CA GLN A 55 5.82 -0.07 -2.35
C GLN A 55 4.94 0.85 -1.49
N PHE A 56 4.27 0.32 -0.47
CA PHE A 56 3.47 1.09 0.46
C PHE A 56 4.33 2.09 1.23
N LEU A 57 5.43 1.62 1.82
CA LEU A 57 6.36 2.46 2.59
C LEU A 57 6.99 3.57 1.71
N ARG A 58 7.33 3.25 0.45
CA ARG A 58 7.80 4.27 -0.52
C ARG A 58 6.73 5.31 -0.87
N GLY A 59 5.46 4.97 -0.69
CA GLY A 59 4.33 5.84 -1.01
C GLY A 59 3.90 6.74 0.13
N LEU A 60 4.26 6.42 1.37
CA LEU A 60 3.95 7.22 2.56
C LEU A 60 4.57 8.62 2.50
N SER A 61 3.88 9.56 3.13
CA SER A 61 4.37 10.93 3.33
C SER A 61 5.63 10.94 4.21
N SER A 62 6.50 11.93 3.99
CA SER A 62 7.70 12.12 4.80
C SER A 62 7.39 12.31 6.29
N LYS A 63 6.25 12.94 6.62
CA LYS A 63 5.78 13.12 8.01
C LYS A 63 5.59 11.75 8.67
N ILE A 64 4.85 10.83 8.06
CA ILE A 64 4.64 9.49 8.64
C ILE A 64 5.95 8.68 8.63
N MET A 65 6.71 8.73 7.54
CA MET A 65 7.98 8.01 7.42
C MET A 65 8.97 8.37 8.52
N GLN A 66 9.02 9.64 8.95
CA GLN A 66 9.90 10.07 10.04
C GLN A 66 9.65 9.32 11.36
N TYR A 67 8.40 8.95 11.64
CA TYR A 67 8.04 8.20 12.86
C TYR A 67 8.23 6.69 12.71
N LEU A 68 8.29 6.19 11.48
CA LEU A 68 8.50 4.77 11.18
C LEU A 68 9.96 4.33 11.23
N ILE A 69 10.93 5.27 11.16
CA ILE A 69 12.37 4.97 11.14
C ILE A 69 12.80 4.10 12.35
N ASP A 70 12.22 4.36 13.52
CA ASP A 70 12.57 3.67 14.77
C ASP A 70 11.58 2.54 15.13
N THR A 71 10.74 2.10 14.19
CA THR A 71 9.72 1.06 14.42
C THR A 71 10.10 -0.25 13.74
N ASP A 72 9.91 -1.37 14.42
CA ASP A 72 9.96 -2.69 13.79
C ASP A 72 8.79 -2.84 12.81
N LEU A 73 9.11 -2.82 11.52
CA LEU A 73 8.13 -2.87 10.44
C LEU A 73 7.62 -4.31 10.24
N PRO A 74 6.30 -4.53 10.23
CA PRO A 74 5.73 -5.82 9.88
C PRO A 74 6.08 -6.25 8.45
N ASP A 75 6.01 -7.54 8.15
CA ASP A 75 6.17 -8.11 6.81
C ASP A 75 4.84 -8.24 6.03
N ASN A 76 3.75 -7.72 6.62
CA ASN A 76 2.39 -7.77 6.11
C ASN A 76 1.88 -6.35 5.78
N LEU A 77 1.27 -6.19 4.59
CA LEU A 77 0.70 -4.91 4.16
C LEU A 77 -0.34 -4.36 5.15
N GLU A 78 -1.26 -5.20 5.62
CA GLU A 78 -2.37 -4.72 6.48
C GLU A 78 -1.89 -4.25 7.86
N GLU A 79 -0.84 -4.88 8.38
CA GLU A 79 -0.21 -4.47 9.64
C GLU A 79 0.56 -3.16 9.48
N ASN A 80 1.26 -2.98 8.36
CA ASN A 80 1.89 -1.70 8.03
C ASN A 80 0.87 -0.57 7.84
N ILE A 81 -0.26 -0.84 7.18
CA ILE A 81 -1.36 0.14 7.08
C ILE A 81 -1.90 0.49 8.47
N THR A 82 -2.14 -0.52 9.31
CA THR A 82 -2.63 -0.27 10.68
C THR A 82 -1.65 0.58 11.49
N LEU A 83 -0.35 0.34 11.32
CA LEU A 83 0.70 1.13 11.96
C LEU A 83 0.72 2.59 11.45
N ALA A 84 0.64 2.79 10.14
CA ALA A 84 0.60 4.12 9.53
C ALA A 84 -0.61 4.95 10.01
N VAL A 85 -1.81 4.34 10.04
CA VAL A 85 -3.03 4.98 10.57
C VAL A 85 -2.89 5.35 12.04
N ARG A 86 -2.28 4.48 12.86
CA ARG A 86 -2.03 4.78 14.29
C ARG A 86 -1.09 5.98 14.47
N ILE A 87 -0.04 6.05 13.65
CA ILE A 87 0.89 7.19 13.66
C ILE A 87 0.16 8.47 13.23
N GLU A 88 -0.58 8.44 12.13
CA GLU A 88 -1.35 9.61 11.67
C GLU A 88 -2.30 10.13 12.75
N ASN A 89 -3.07 9.24 13.39
CA ASN A 89 -3.97 9.60 14.48
C ASN A 89 -3.22 10.25 15.65
N ARG A 90 -2.05 9.70 16.02
CA ARG A 90 -1.21 10.27 17.08
C ARG A 90 -0.72 11.67 16.72
N LEU A 91 -0.37 11.91 15.46
CA LEU A 91 0.04 13.22 14.97
C LEU A 91 -1.11 14.22 15.00
N CYS A 92 -2.30 13.81 14.56
CA CYS A 92 -3.50 14.64 14.59
C CYS A 92 -3.88 15.08 16.03
N THR A 93 -3.61 14.24 17.03
CA THR A 93 -3.89 14.57 18.44
C THR A 93 -2.82 15.44 19.13
N MET A 94 -1.66 15.65 18.51
CA MET A 94 -0.57 16.47 19.05
C MET A 94 -0.50 17.89 18.46
N ASP A 95 -1.17 18.10 17.32
CA ASP A 95 -1.37 19.41 16.68
C ASP A 95 -2.56 20.15 17.34
#